data_AF-A0A1B6JVY4-F1
#
_entry.id   AF-A0A1B6JVY4-F1
#
_cell.length_a   1.000
_cell.length_b   1.000
_cell.length_c   1.000
_cell.angle_alpha   90.00
_cell.angle_beta   90.00
_cell.angle_gamma   90.00
#
_symmetry.space_group_name_H-M   'P 1'
#
loop_
_entity.id
_entity.type
_entity.pdbx_description
1 polymer ?
#
loop_
_entity_poly.entity_id
_entity_poly.type
_entity_poly.pdbx_seq_one_letter_code
_entity_poly.pdbx_strand_id
1 'polypeptide(L)'
;MGSTNNGYVPNTQAQLRYLVQWFHEWSEMQRSDFLPILSQKFGSKSYVNGLLPGIDGLPNLEEKPPSLFQCRVKLFREWSETWSPADKEQFLSHIKAMDPEFVQKYEDEINTSSKASSNDIGLEENSGLQE
;
A
#
# COMPACT_ATOMS: atom_id res chain seq x y z
N MET A 1 11.21 -32.51 1.09
CA MET A 1 9.90 -32.45 1.78
C MET A 1 9.32 -31.07 1.52
N GLY A 2 8.50 -30.93 0.48
CA GLY A 2 7.82 -29.67 0.20
C GLY A 2 6.56 -29.61 1.05
N SER A 3 6.56 -28.78 2.09
CA SER A 3 5.35 -28.52 2.88
C SER A 3 4.34 -27.76 2.03
N THR A 4 3.54 -28.49 1.25
CA THR A 4 2.34 -27.95 0.62
C THR A 4 1.32 -27.71 1.73
N ASN A 5 1.37 -26.54 2.35
CA ASN A 5 0.24 -26.03 3.14
C ASN A 5 -0.95 -25.94 2.20
N ASN A 6 -1.81 -26.95 2.20
CA ASN A 6 -3.12 -26.90 1.56
C ASN A 6 -4.05 -26.06 2.47
N GLY A 7 -3.66 -24.81 2.68
CA GLY A 7 -4.30 -23.87 3.58
C GLY A 7 -5.60 -23.38 2.98
N TYR A 8 -6.67 -23.44 3.77
CA TYR A 8 -7.95 -22.85 3.41
C TYR A 8 -7.75 -21.37 3.06
N VAL A 9 -8.07 -20.99 1.82
CA VAL A 9 -8.17 -19.58 1.41
C VAL A 9 -9.64 -19.17 1.58
N PRO A 10 -9.96 -18.23 2.48
CA PRO A 10 -11.33 -17.74 2.64
C PRO A 10 -11.82 -17.10 1.33
N ASN A 11 -13.14 -17.06 1.10
CA ASN A 11 -13.70 -16.30 -0.02
C ASN A 11 -13.45 -14.79 0.17
N THR A 12 -13.56 -14.01 -0.92
CA THR A 12 -13.28 -12.56 -0.92
C THR A 12 -14.03 -11.81 0.17
N GLN A 13 -15.32 -12.11 0.39
CA GLN A 13 -16.11 -11.45 1.44
C GLN A 13 -15.56 -11.73 2.84
N ALA A 14 -15.12 -12.96 3.12
CA ALA A 14 -14.49 -13.31 4.38
C ALA A 14 -13.12 -12.62 4.52
N GLN A 15 -12.32 -12.58 3.46
CA GLN A 15 -11.03 -11.87 3.44
C GLN A 15 -11.22 -10.38 3.78
N LEU A 16 -12.20 -9.71 3.17
CA LEU A 16 -12.54 -8.31 3.46
C LEU A 16 -12.89 -8.12 4.94
N ARG A 17 -13.74 -8.99 5.50
CA ARG A 17 -14.15 -8.92 6.92
C ARG A 17 -12.96 -9.10 7.86
N TYR A 18 -12.06 -10.04 7.57
CA TYR A 18 -10.84 -10.23 8.35
C TYR A 18 -9.95 -8.99 8.31
N LEU A 19 -9.71 -8.42 7.13
CA LEU A 19 -8.83 -7.27 6.98
C LEU A 19 -9.39 -6.02 7.67
N VAL A 20 -10.70 -5.77 7.55
CA VAL A 20 -11.38 -4.68 8.26
C VAL A 20 -11.26 -4.84 9.77
N GLN A 21 -11.47 -6.06 10.29
CA GLN A 21 -11.28 -6.34 11.71
C GLN A 21 -9.83 -6.11 12.15
N TRP A 22 -8.86 -6.58 11.37
CA TRP A 22 -7.45 -6.38 11.68
C TRP A 22 -7.07 -4.91 11.68
N PHE A 23 -7.57 -4.13 10.72
CA PHE A 23 -7.36 -2.69 10.67
C PHE A 23 -7.91 -1.98 11.92
N HIS A 24 -9.06 -2.42 12.43
CA HIS A 24 -9.61 -1.93 13.70
C HIS A 24 -8.66 -2.19 14.88
N GLU A 25 -8.05 -3.38 14.92
CA GLU A 25 -7.13 -3.81 15.98
C GLU A 25 -5.73 -3.18 15.87
N TRP A 26 -5.36 -2.67 14.70
CA TRP A 26 -4.04 -2.07 14.49
C TRP A 26 -3.89 -0.75 15.23
N SER A 27 -2.70 -0.54 15.79
CA SER A 27 -2.32 0.77 16.35
C SER A 27 -2.18 1.81 15.24
N GLU A 28 -2.18 3.09 15.62
CA GLU A 28 -1.95 4.20 14.68
C GLU A 28 -0.62 4.03 13.91
N MET A 29 0.44 3.60 14.60
CA MET A 29 1.73 3.30 13.98
C MET A 29 1.62 2.19 12.93
N GLN A 30 0.91 1.09 13.24
CA GLN A 30 0.69 0.00 12.29
C GLN A 30 -0.17 0.43 11.09
N ARG A 31 -1.15 1.31 11.30
CA ARG A 31 -1.91 1.91 10.18
C ARG A 31 -1.00 2.76 9.31
N SER A 32 -0.17 3.62 9.91
CA SER A 32 0.82 4.42 9.17
C SER A 32 1.76 3.53 8.34
N ASP A 33 2.23 2.41 8.88
CA ASP A 33 3.09 1.46 8.16
C ASP A 33 2.33 0.72 7.03
N PHE A 34 1.01 0.53 7.18
CA PHE A 34 0.18 -0.12 6.19
C PHE A 34 -0.17 0.78 5.00
N LEU A 35 -0.28 2.10 5.22
CA LEU A 35 -0.65 3.09 4.21
C LEU A 35 0.15 2.96 2.89
N PRO A 36 1.49 2.98 2.88
CA PRO A 36 2.26 2.86 1.64
C PRO A 36 2.06 1.50 0.94
N ILE A 37 1.77 0.44 1.70
CA ILE A 37 1.50 -0.90 1.16
C ILE A 37 0.16 -0.92 0.43
N LEU A 38 -0.86 -0.26 0.99
CA LEU A 38 -2.17 -0.11 0.38
C LEU A 38 -2.08 0.74 -0.90
N SER A 39 -1.42 1.89 -0.82
CA SER A 39 -1.17 2.81 -1.94
C SER A 39 -0.46 2.11 -3.09
N GLN A 40 0.56 1.29 -2.82
CA GLN A 40 1.23 0.50 -3.86
C GLN A 40 0.31 -0.54 -4.51
N LYS A 41 -0.53 -1.22 -3.73
CA LYS A 41 -1.37 -2.32 -4.23
C LYS A 41 -2.58 -1.82 -5.03
N PHE A 42 -3.14 -0.68 -4.63
CA PHE A 42 -4.40 -0.15 -5.17
C PHE A 42 -4.17 1.04 -6.09
N GLY A 43 -3.04 1.73 -5.96
CA GLY A 43 -2.59 2.77 -6.89
C GLY A 43 -2.44 2.23 -8.31
N SER A 44 -2.73 3.08 -9.30
CA SER A 44 -2.64 2.73 -10.72
C SER A 44 -1.18 2.42 -11.11
N LYS A 45 -0.99 1.42 -11.99
CA LYS A 45 0.27 0.75 -12.40
C LYS A 45 1.44 1.63 -12.91
N SER A 46 1.39 2.95 -12.82
CA SER A 46 2.50 3.84 -13.21
C SER A 46 3.65 3.88 -12.16
N TYR A 47 3.54 3.07 -11.10
CA TYR A 47 4.55 2.90 -10.06
C TYR A 47 5.73 2.04 -10.55
N VAL A 48 6.54 2.57 -11.46
CA VAL A 48 7.86 2.02 -11.81
C VAL A 48 8.87 3.15 -11.98
N ASN A 49 9.05 4.00 -10.98
CA ASN A 49 10.30 4.75 -10.94
C ASN A 49 10.75 5.04 -9.51
N GLY A 50 11.89 4.44 -9.14
CA GLY A 50 12.58 4.71 -7.89
C GLY A 50 12.23 3.75 -6.76
N LEU A 51 12.54 2.46 -6.94
CA LEU A 51 13.00 1.57 -5.87
C LEU A 51 12.50 1.94 -4.46
N LEU A 52 11.27 1.55 -4.09
CA LEU A 52 11.17 0.99 -2.74
C LEU A 52 12.03 -0.27 -2.82
N PRO A 53 13.17 -0.35 -2.09
CA PRO A 53 13.80 -1.65 -1.91
C PRO A 53 12.67 -2.57 -1.49
N GLY A 54 12.63 -3.78 -2.05
CA GLY A 54 11.79 -4.82 -1.50
C GLY A 54 11.87 -4.71 0.01
N ILE A 55 10.71 -4.67 0.68
CA ILE A 55 10.65 -4.69 2.14
C ILE A 55 11.22 -6.00 2.74
N ASP A 56 12.16 -6.65 2.04
CA ASP A 56 13.32 -7.34 2.61
C ASP A 56 14.08 -6.49 3.64
N GLY A 57 13.74 -5.19 3.77
CA GLY A 57 14.09 -4.31 4.88
C GLY A 57 13.13 -4.28 6.08
N LEU A 58 12.14 -5.17 6.19
CA LEU A 58 11.80 -5.62 7.55
C LEU A 58 13.07 -6.29 8.08
N PRO A 59 13.59 -5.89 9.25
CA PRO A 59 14.88 -6.39 9.73
C PRO A 59 14.91 -7.90 9.52
N ASN A 60 15.97 -8.39 8.87
CA ASN A 60 16.33 -9.81 8.82
C ASN A 60 16.40 -10.28 10.28
N LEU A 61 15.23 -10.65 10.78
CA LEU A 61 14.98 -11.15 12.10
C LEU A 61 14.88 -12.66 11.92
N GLU A 62 15.87 -13.25 11.27
CA GLU A 62 16.01 -14.70 11.14
C GLU A 62 16.12 -15.38 12.52
N GLU A 63 16.21 -14.58 13.60
CA GLU A 63 16.15 -15.04 14.99
C GLU A 63 14.82 -14.82 15.71
N LYS A 64 13.84 -14.06 15.17
CA LYS A 64 12.54 -13.87 15.84
C LYS A 64 11.34 -14.04 14.92
N PRO A 65 10.32 -14.82 15.35
CA PRO A 65 9.13 -15.07 14.54
C PRO A 65 8.48 -13.77 14.08
N PRO A 66 7.89 -13.77 12.87
CA PRO A 66 7.22 -12.60 12.33
C PRO A 66 6.12 -12.14 13.29
N SER A 67 5.97 -10.82 13.42
CA SER A 67 4.89 -10.24 14.22
C SER A 67 3.53 -10.56 13.59
N LEU A 68 2.48 -10.56 14.40
CA LEU A 68 1.11 -10.80 13.92
C LEU A 68 0.71 -9.80 12.81
N PHE A 69 1.16 -8.55 12.92
CA PHE A 69 0.96 -7.53 11.90
C PHE A 69 1.60 -7.95 10.57
N GLN A 70 2.86 -8.40 10.58
CA GLN A 70 3.55 -8.86 9.37
C GLN A 70 2.84 -10.05 8.72
N CYS A 71 2.37 -11.01 9.51
CA CYS A 71 1.58 -12.13 9.02
C CYS A 71 0.27 -11.66 8.34
N ARG A 72 -0.44 -10.71 8.96
CA ARG A 72 -1.69 -10.14 8.40
C ARG A 72 -1.44 -9.34 7.12
N VAL A 73 -0.36 -8.55 7.08
CA VAL A 73 0.05 -7.79 5.88
C VAL A 73 0.44 -8.73 4.73
N LYS A 74 1.11 -9.85 5.03
CA LYS A 74 1.41 -10.87 4.03
C LYS A 74 0.13 -11.44 3.42
N LEU A 75 -0.84 -11.82 4.25
CA LEU A 75 -2.15 -12.31 3.79
C LEU A 75 -2.89 -11.26 2.95
N PHE A 76 -2.89 -9.99 3.38
CA PHE A 76 -3.45 -8.89 2.57
C PHE A 76 -2.87 -8.87 1.15
N ARG A 77 -1.54 -8.93 1.03
CA ARG A 77 -0.86 -8.87 -0.27
C ARG A 77 -1.25 -10.03 -1.17
N GLU A 78 -1.26 -11.25 -0.63
CA GLU A 78 -1.63 -12.47 -1.36
C GLU A 78 -3.12 -12.44 -1.77
N TRP A 79 -4.02 -12.11 -0.85
CA TRP A 79 -5.46 -12.11 -1.10
C TRP A 79 -5.87 -11.04 -2.12
N SER A 80 -5.33 -9.82 -1.98
CA SER A 80 -5.66 -8.68 -2.84
C SER A 80 -5.17 -8.80 -4.30
N GLU A 81 -4.38 -9.82 -4.63
CA GLU A 81 -4.03 -10.13 -6.04
C GLU A 81 -5.25 -10.57 -6.84
N THR A 82 -6.20 -11.24 -6.19
CA THR A 82 -7.37 -11.83 -6.83
C THR A 82 -8.60 -10.92 -6.81
N TRP A 83 -8.49 -9.75 -6.17
CA TRP A 83 -9.62 -8.84 -5.95
C TRP A 83 -9.97 -8.03 -7.20
N SER A 84 -11.26 -7.92 -7.46
CA SER A 84 -11.79 -7.02 -8.48
C SER A 84 -11.67 -5.55 -8.04
N PRO A 85 -11.79 -4.57 -8.95
CA PRO A 85 -11.86 -3.16 -8.58
C PRO A 85 -12.97 -2.86 -7.56
N ALA A 86 -14.13 -3.53 -7.69
CA ALA A 86 -15.24 -3.37 -6.77
C ALA A 86 -14.91 -3.88 -5.36
N ASP A 87 -14.18 -4.99 -5.23
CA ASP A 87 -13.76 -5.51 -3.92
C ASP A 87 -12.75 -4.55 -3.25
N LYS A 88 -11.84 -3.96 -4.02
CA LYS A 88 -10.89 -2.95 -3.54
C LYS A 88 -11.62 -1.70 -3.06
N GLU A 89 -12.58 -1.21 -3.83
CA GLU A 89 -13.41 -0.07 -3.46
C GLU A 89 -14.25 -0.36 -2.20
N GLN A 90 -14.82 -1.56 -2.10
CA GLN A 90 -15.55 -1.99 -0.91
C GLN A 90 -14.65 -2.00 0.33
N PHE A 91 -13.41 -2.49 0.22
CA PHE A 91 -12.45 -2.45 1.31
C PHE A 91 -12.13 -1.01 1.75
N LEU A 92 -11.84 -0.12 0.80
CA LEU A 92 -11.60 1.30 1.08
C LEU A 92 -12.82 1.97 1.71
N SER A 93 -14.03 1.65 1.25
CA SER A 93 -15.27 2.15 1.85
C SER A 93 -15.44 1.70 3.31
N HIS A 94 -15.07 0.46 3.64
CA HIS A 94 -15.11 -0.01 5.02
C HIS A 94 -14.07 0.70 5.90
N ILE A 95 -12.85 0.89 5.40
CA ILE A 95 -11.83 1.68 6.11
C ILE A 95 -12.31 3.11 6.31
N LYS A 96 -12.87 3.76 5.27
CA LYS A 96 -13.37 5.14 5.34
C LYS A 96 -14.43 5.35 6.41
N ALA A 97 -15.31 4.35 6.58
CA ALA A 97 -16.34 4.39 7.61
C ALA A 97 -15.77 4.32 9.03
N MET A 98 -14.56 3.78 9.21
CA MET A 98 -13.88 3.65 10.50
C MET A 98 -12.88 4.78 10.76
N ASP A 99 -12.14 5.17 9.73
CA ASP A 99 -11.03 6.11 9.80
C ASP A 99 -10.98 6.93 8.47
N PRO A 100 -11.77 8.01 8.39
CA PRO A 100 -11.81 8.84 7.18
C PRO A 100 -10.50 9.58 6.95
N GLU A 101 -9.74 9.91 8.00
CA GLU A 101 -8.44 10.57 7.90
C GLU A 101 -7.40 9.67 7.24
N PHE A 102 -7.41 8.37 7.56
CA PHE A 102 -6.54 7.40 6.88
C PHE A 102 -6.81 7.36 5.37
N VAL A 103 -8.09 7.34 4.95
CA VAL A 103 -8.43 7.31 3.53
C VAL A 103 -8.05 8.62 2.85
N GLN A 104 -8.18 9.76 3.51
CA GLN A 104 -7.69 11.04 2.99
C GLN A 104 -6.17 10.98 2.72
N LYS A 105 -5.39 10.45 3.66
CA LYS A 105 -3.93 10.26 3.48
C LYS A 105 -3.62 9.33 2.30
N TYR A 106 -4.39 8.26 2.13
CA TYR A 106 -4.25 7.35 0.98
C TYR A 106 -4.52 8.07 -0.35
N GLU A 107 -5.61 8.84 -0.43
CA GLU A 107 -5.93 9.64 -1.61
C GLU A 107 -4.82 10.68 -1.90
N ASP A 108 -4.30 11.33 -0.86
CA ASP A 108 -3.20 12.28 -1.00
C ASP A 108 -1.91 11.58 -1.50
N GLU A 109 -1.58 10.39 -1.01
CA GLU A 109 -0.42 9.60 -1.48
C GLU A 109 -0.52 9.24 -2.98
N ILE A 110 -1.70 8.80 -3.44
CA ILE A 110 -1.88 8.45 -4.86
C ILE A 110 -2.02 9.69 -5.77
N ASN A 111 -2.53 10.81 -5.25
CA ASN A 111 -2.69 12.07 -6.00
C ASN A 111 -1.39 12.88 -6.08
N THR A 112 -0.61 12.96 -5.01
CA THR A 112 0.72 13.62 -5.01
C THR A 112 1.67 12.93 -6.00
N SER A 113 1.62 11.59 -6.05
CA SER A 113 2.37 10.77 -7.00
C SER A 113 1.95 11.00 -8.46
N SER A 114 0.71 11.44 -8.71
CA SER A 114 0.21 11.76 -10.05
C SER A 114 0.68 13.14 -10.54
N LYS A 115 1.06 14.06 -9.63
CA LYS A 115 1.51 15.42 -9.96
C LYS A 115 3.02 15.54 -10.18
N ALA A 116 3.83 14.58 -9.72
CA ALA A 116 5.29 14.65 -9.83
C ALA A 116 5.86 14.41 -11.25
N SER A 117 5.02 14.04 -12.23
CA SER A 117 5.45 13.79 -13.62
C SER A 117 5.19 14.96 -14.58
N SER A 118 4.73 16.12 -14.10
CA SER A 118 4.50 17.30 -14.94
C SER A 118 5.04 18.56 -14.25
N ASN A 119 6.07 19.17 -14.86
CA ASN A 119 6.87 20.35 -14.47
C ASN A 119 8.18 19.96 -13.76
N ASP A 120 9.38 20.13 -14.32
CA ASP A 120 9.98 21.42 -14.74
C ASP A 120 11.18 21.21 -15.70
N ILE A 121 11.10 21.65 -16.96
CA ILE A 121 12.25 22.13 -17.75
C ILE A 121 11.74 23.36 -18.49
N GLY A 122 12.04 24.54 -17.95
CA GLY A 122 11.78 25.79 -18.63
C GLY A 122 12.29 27.01 -17.88
N LEU A 123 13.44 27.50 -18.34
CA LEU A 123 13.82 28.91 -18.57
C LEU A 123 15.02 29.40 -17.74
N GLU A 124 16.19 29.41 -18.37
CA GLU A 124 17.05 30.61 -18.34
C GLU A 124 17.70 30.80 -19.71
N GLU A 125 16.96 31.43 -20.63
CA GLU A 125 17.57 32.10 -21.79
C GLU A 125 18.09 33.44 -21.26
N ASN A 126 19.39 33.50 -20.97
CA ASN A 126 20.04 34.73 -20.55
C ASN A 126 20.30 35.59 -21.79
N SER A 127 19.40 36.54 -22.04
CA SER A 127 19.53 37.55 -23.06
C SER A 127 20.52 38.64 -22.61
N GLY A 128 21.65 38.76 -23.32
CA GLY A 128 22.33 40.03 -23.59
C GLY A 128 23.29 40.58 -22.52
N LEU A 129 24.54 40.79 -22.94
CA LEU A 129 25.25 42.08 -22.91
C LEU A 129 26.60 41.92 -23.62
N GLN A 130 26.63 42.29 -24.90
CA GLN A 130 27.86 42.78 -25.54
C GLN A 130 27.94 44.27 -25.25
N GLU A 131 29.03 44.70 -24.62
CA GLU A 131 29.75 45.96 -24.92
C GLU A 131 31.22 45.76 -24.56
#